data_AF-A0A6L7X639-F1
#
_entry.id   AF-A0A6L7X639-F1
#
_cell.length_a   1.000
_cell.length_b   1.000
_cell.length_c   1.000
_cell.angle_alpha   90.00
_cell.angle_beta   90.00
_cell.angle_gamma   90.00
#
_symmetry.space_group_name_H-M   'P 1'
#
loop_
_entity.id
_entity.type
_entity.pdbx_description
1 polymer ?
#
loop_
_entity_poly.entity_id
_entity_poly.type
_entity_poly.pdbx_seq_one_letter_code
_entity_poly.pdbx_strand_id
1 'polypeptide(L)'
;MCSQHTNCKSGPRRRRGRTVVRLDRAALWKRLALLGRSQSWLAREIGVSPGYVSMLANEGRAPSGRIRRRMLKALGMDDFNQLFKVEVTDEDP
;
A
#
# COMPACT_ATOMS: atom_id res chain seq x y z
N MET A 1 20.78 -52.50 -8.11
CA MET A 1 20.33 -51.95 -9.41
C MET A 1 19.35 -50.82 -9.13
N CYS A 2 19.42 -49.76 -9.93
CA CYS A 2 19.06 -48.38 -9.60
C CYS A 2 17.58 -48.08 -9.27
N SER A 3 17.44 -47.10 -8.37
CA SER A 3 16.26 -46.28 -8.09
C SER A 3 15.61 -45.70 -9.34
N GLN A 4 14.27 -45.70 -9.39
CA GLN A 4 13.53 -44.81 -10.29
C GLN A 4 12.92 -43.67 -9.47
N HIS A 5 13.57 -42.52 -9.56
CA HIS A 5 13.10 -41.24 -9.07
C HIS A 5 11.90 -40.80 -9.90
N THR A 6 10.79 -40.49 -9.26
CA THR A 6 9.68 -39.76 -9.87
C THR A 6 10.15 -38.33 -10.18
N ASN A 7 10.42 -38.08 -11.45
CA ASN A 7 10.78 -36.76 -11.97
C ASN A 7 9.51 -35.87 -11.98
N CYS A 8 9.25 -35.19 -10.86
CA CYS A 8 8.23 -34.14 -10.77
C CYS A 8 8.64 -32.98 -11.69
N LYS A 9 8.00 -32.90 -12.86
CA LYS A 9 8.08 -31.77 -13.78
C LYS A 9 7.62 -30.50 -13.05
N SER A 10 8.58 -29.67 -12.66
CA SER A 10 8.37 -28.30 -12.19
C SER A 10 7.74 -27.49 -13.33
N GLY A 11 6.42 -27.27 -13.26
CA GLY A 11 5.72 -26.35 -14.14
C GLY A 11 6.31 -24.93 -14.08
N PRO A 12 6.08 -24.09 -15.10
CA PRO A 12 6.63 -22.74 -15.14
C PRO A 12 6.15 -21.96 -13.92
N ARG A 13 7.08 -21.54 -13.07
CA ARG A 13 6.80 -20.59 -11.98
C ARG A 13 6.33 -19.30 -12.64
N ARG A 14 5.02 -19.05 -12.65
CA ARG A 14 4.46 -17.74 -13.03
C ARG A 14 5.23 -16.68 -12.24
N ARG A 15 6.05 -15.86 -12.91
CA ARG A 15 6.65 -14.67 -12.31
C ARG A 15 5.47 -13.83 -11.84
N ARG A 16 5.18 -13.84 -10.54
CA ARG A 16 4.14 -12.97 -9.98
C ARG A 16 4.79 -11.61 -9.84
N GLY A 17 4.41 -10.66 -10.68
CA GLY A 17 4.77 -9.26 -10.51
C GLY A 17 4.50 -8.81 -9.07
N ARG A 18 5.36 -7.95 -8.53
CA ARG A 18 5.24 -7.48 -7.16
C ARG A 18 4.09 -6.48 -7.10
N THR A 19 3.00 -6.86 -6.43
CA THR A 19 1.88 -5.95 -6.18
C THR A 19 2.19 -5.04 -4.99
N VAL A 20 2.24 -3.74 -5.21
CA VAL A 20 2.51 -2.73 -4.17
C VAL A 20 1.30 -1.81 -4.03
N VAL A 21 0.90 -1.53 -2.79
CA VAL A 21 -0.14 -0.54 -2.50
C VAL A 21 0.51 0.80 -2.24
N ARG A 22 0.11 1.81 -3.00
CA ARG A 22 0.53 3.21 -2.81
C ARG A 22 -0.62 4.05 -2.31
N LEU A 23 -0.26 5.15 -1.65
CA LEU A 23 -1.17 6.20 -1.28
C LEU A 23 -1.41 7.13 -2.48
N ASP A 24 -2.66 7.44 -2.80
CA ASP A 24 -2.97 8.54 -3.70
C ASP A 24 -2.79 9.87 -2.98
N ARG A 25 -1.67 10.53 -3.26
CA ARG A 25 -1.30 11.82 -2.68
C ARG A 25 -2.35 12.89 -2.95
N ALA A 26 -2.91 12.95 -4.16
CA ALA A 26 -3.88 13.98 -4.53
C ALA A 26 -5.19 13.78 -3.78
N ALA A 27 -5.65 12.52 -3.68
CA ALA A 27 -6.84 12.19 -2.92
C ALA A 27 -6.68 12.48 -1.43
N LEU A 28 -5.52 12.18 -0.85
CA LEU A 28 -5.21 12.50 0.54
C LEU A 28 -5.33 14.01 0.81
N TRP A 29 -4.62 14.84 0.04
CA TRP A 29 -4.60 16.28 0.28
C TRP A 29 -5.96 16.92 0.06
N LYS A 30 -6.67 16.50 -1.00
CA LYS A 30 -8.04 16.95 -1.26
C LYS A 30 -8.94 16.65 -0.07
N ARG A 31 -8.85 15.44 0.50
CA ARG A 31 -9.69 15.07 1.64
C ARG A 31 -9.34 15.84 2.90
N LEU A 32 -8.05 16.01 3.20
CA LEU A 32 -7.61 16.80 4.35
C LEU A 32 -8.08 18.26 4.25
N ALA A 33 -8.00 18.87 3.07
CA ALA A 33 -8.51 20.20 2.82
C ALA A 33 -10.03 20.30 3.06
N LEU A 34 -10.80 19.35 2.54
CA LEU A 34 -12.26 19.29 2.76
C LEU A 34 -12.64 19.13 4.23
N LEU A 35 -11.83 18.44 5.03
CA LEU A 35 -12.04 18.26 6.47
C LEU A 35 -11.49 19.43 7.30
N GLY A 36 -10.78 20.39 6.70
CA GLY A 36 -10.06 21.44 7.43
C GLY A 36 -8.99 20.88 8.37
N ARG A 37 -8.34 19.78 8.00
CA ARG A 37 -7.35 19.09 8.83
C ARG A 37 -5.95 19.13 8.24
N SER A 38 -4.95 19.16 9.11
CA SER A 38 -3.53 19.13 8.73
C SER A 38 -2.99 17.69 8.64
N GLN A 39 -1.82 17.55 8.02
CA GLN A 39 -1.06 16.30 8.04
C GLN A 39 -0.73 15.84 9.47
N SER A 40 -0.37 16.78 10.35
CA SER A 40 -0.06 16.50 11.75
C SER A 40 -1.28 15.96 12.51
N TRP A 41 -2.48 16.45 12.19
CA TRP A 41 -3.72 15.90 12.72
C TRP A 41 -3.89 14.43 12.31
N LEU A 42 -3.70 14.12 11.02
CA LEU A 42 -3.80 12.75 10.53
C LEU A 42 -2.78 11.82 11.18
N ALA A 43 -1.53 12.28 11.34
CA ALA A 43 -0.47 11.52 12.00
C ALA A 43 -0.87 11.11 13.43
N ARG A 44 -1.43 12.06 14.20
CA ARG A 44 -1.97 11.80 15.54
C ARG A 44 -3.11 10.79 15.50
N GLU A 45 -4.06 10.97 14.58
CA GLU A 45 -5.24 10.13 14.47
C GLU A 45 -4.91 8.66 14.14
N ILE A 46 -3.91 8.44 13.28
CA ILE A 46 -3.48 7.08 12.90
C ILE A 46 -2.37 6.52 13.81
N GLY A 47 -1.90 7.31 14.78
CA GLY A 47 -0.91 6.93 15.79
C GLY A 47 0.49 6.70 15.22
N VAL A 48 0.97 7.61 14.35
CA VAL A 48 2.31 7.58 13.75
C VAL A 48 2.97 8.96 13.81
N SER A 49 4.26 9.06 13.50
CA SER A 49 4.95 10.34 13.44
C SER A 49 4.53 11.16 12.19
N PRO A 50 4.56 12.50 12.25
CA PRO A 50 4.34 13.34 11.06
C PRO A 50 5.29 13.01 9.91
N GLY A 51 6.55 12.69 10.22
CA GLY A 51 7.55 12.24 9.26
C GLY A 51 7.14 10.96 8.54
N TYR A 52 6.52 10.00 9.24
CA TYR A 52 5.99 8.80 8.59
C TYR A 52 4.89 9.13 7.58
N VAL A 53 3.97 10.05 7.91
CA VAL A 53 2.97 10.51 6.93
C VAL A 53 3.62 11.21 5.74
N SER A 54 4.71 11.96 5.95
CA SER A 54 5.47 12.57 4.86
C SER A 54 6.08 11.51 3.94
N MET A 55 6.67 10.46 4.50
CA MET A 55 7.21 9.34 3.73
C MET A 55 6.12 8.64 2.90
N LEU A 56 4.92 8.48 3.47
CA LEU A 56 3.79 7.90 2.72
C LEU A 56 3.34 8.82 1.57
N ALA A 57 3.22 10.12 1.83
CA ALA A 57 2.66 11.09 0.89
C ALA A 57 3.63 11.52 -0.19
N ASN A 58 4.93 11.57 0.10
CA ASN A 58 5.94 12.18 -0.77
C ASN A 58 6.99 11.17 -1.25
N GLU A 59 7.40 10.22 -0.40
CA GLU A 59 8.46 9.24 -0.73
C GLU A 59 7.89 7.91 -1.25
N GLY A 60 6.58 7.84 -1.43
CA GLY A 60 5.88 6.69 -1.98
C GLY A 60 5.91 5.45 -1.09
N ARG A 61 6.29 5.55 0.19
CA ARG A 61 6.37 4.39 1.08
C ARG A 61 5.03 3.65 1.14
N ALA A 62 5.04 2.33 1.01
CA ALA A 62 3.83 1.52 1.10
C ALA A 62 3.33 1.44 2.56
N PRO A 63 2.10 1.88 2.87
CA PRO A 63 1.55 1.76 4.22
C PRO A 63 1.17 0.31 4.52
N SER A 64 1.42 -0.13 5.76
CA SER A 64 0.96 -1.45 6.21
C SER A 64 -0.57 -1.53 6.24
N GLY A 65 -1.13 -2.74 6.18
CA GLY A 65 -2.58 -2.93 6.20
C GLY A 65 -3.27 -2.32 7.43
N ARG A 66 -2.61 -2.30 8.58
CA ARG A 66 -3.11 -1.64 9.80
C ARG A 66 -3.17 -0.12 9.63
N ILE A 67 -2.13 0.49 9.06
CA ILE A 67 -2.11 1.92 8.79
C ILE A 67 -3.18 2.31 7.78
N ARG A 68 -3.36 1.52 6.71
CA ARG A 68 -4.40 1.77 5.70
C ARG A 68 -5.80 1.86 6.30
N ARG A 69 -6.17 0.88 7.15
CA ARG A 69 -7.46 0.87 7.85
C ARG A 69 -7.64 2.10 8.76
N ARG A 70 -6.58 2.51 9.47
CA ARG A 70 -6.62 3.70 10.32
C ARG A 70 -6.81 4.98 9.50
N MET A 71 -6.12 5.10 8.36
CA MET A 71 -6.27 6.26 7.47
C MET A 71 -7.68 6.37 6.91
N LEU A 72 -8.26 5.27 6.41
CA LEU A 72 -9.64 5.24 5.91
C LEU A 72 -10.63 5.67 6.99
N LYS A 73 -10.49 5.11 8.21
CA LYS A 73 -11.33 5.49 9.35
C LYS A 73 -11.17 6.97 9.72
N ALA A 74 -9.93 7.47 9.83
CA ALA A 74 -9.63 8.86 10.18
C ALA A 74 -10.22 9.84 9.16
N LEU A 75 -10.20 9.48 7.88
CA LEU A 75 -10.67 10.33 6.79
C LEU A 75 -12.16 10.13 6.47
N GLY A 76 -12.85 9.23 7.16
CA GLY A 76 -14.24 8.87 6.87
C GLY A 76 -14.41 8.43 5.42
N MET A 77 -13.54 7.53 4.97
CA MET A 77 -13.57 6.92 3.64
C MET A 77 -13.83 5.43 3.81
N ASP A 78 -14.89 4.93 3.18
CA ASP A 78 -15.30 3.53 3.28
C ASP A 78 -14.71 2.67 2.15
N ASP A 79 -14.35 3.30 1.03
CA ASP A 79 -13.76 2.62 -0.11
C ASP A 79 -12.23 2.79 -0.15
N PHE A 80 -11.53 1.67 -0.30
CA PHE A 80 -10.09 1.60 -0.42
C PHE A 80 -9.58 2.42 -1.61
N ASN A 81 -10.28 2.36 -2.75
CA ASN A 81 -9.84 3.00 -4.00
C ASN A 81 -9.94 4.53 -3.95
N GLN A 82 -10.62 5.09 -2.94
CA GLN A 82 -10.67 6.54 -2.72
C GLN A 82 -9.34 7.11 -2.23
N LEU A 83 -8.48 6.28 -1.64
CA LEU A 83 -7.25 6.73 -1.00
C LEU A 83 -6.00 5.97 -1.47
N PHE A 84 -6.16 4.74 -1.95
CA PHE A 84 -5.04 3.88 -2.30
C PHE A 84 -5.11 3.42 -3.75
N LYS A 85 -3.93 3.21 -4.34
CA LYS A 85 -3.73 2.64 -5.67
C LYS A 85 -2.95 1.34 -5.56
N VAL A 86 -3.30 0.38 -6.41
CA VAL A 86 -2.58 -0.88 -6.53
C VAL A 86 -1.70 -0.79 -7.78
N GLU A 87 -0.40 -0.86 -7.57
CA GLU A 87 0.60 -0.90 -8.64
C GLU A 87 1.11 -2.34 -8.76
N VAL A 88 1.04 -2.89 -9.97
CA VAL A 88 1.74 -4.14 -10.28
C VAL A 88 3.03 -3.74 -10.96
N THR A 89 4.15 -3.93 -10.29
CA THR A 89 5.46 -3.79 -10.94
C THR A 89 5.80 -5.14 -11.54
N ASP A 90 5.80 -5.19 -12.87
CA ASP A 90 6.42 -6.27 -13.60
C ASP A 90 7.94 -6.06 -13.47
N GLU A 91 8.61 -6.97 -12.77
CA GLU A 91 10.07 -7.05 -12.86
C GLU A 91 10.38 -7.48 -14.30
N ASP A 92 10.68 -6.50 -15.17
CA ASP A 92 11.24 -6.74 -16.50
C ASP A 92 12.51 -7.62 -16.39
N PRO A 93 12.77 -8.49 -17.38
CA PRO A 93 13.31 -9.84 -17.23
C PRO A 93 14.66 -10.03 -16.54
#